data_AF-A0A820T926-F1
#
_entry.id   AF-A0A820T926-F1
#
_cell.length_a   1.000
_cell.length_b   1.000
_cell.length_c   1.000
_cell.angle_alpha   90.00
_cell.angle_beta   90.00
_cell.angle_gamma   90.00
#
_symmetry.space_group_name_H-M   'P 1'
#
loop_
_entity.id
_entity.type
_entity.pdbx_description
1 polymer ?
#
loop_
_entity_poly.entity_id
_entity_poly.type
_entity_poly.pdbx_seq_one_letter_code
_entity_poly.pdbx_strand_id
1 'polypeptide(L)'
;LAVIINRINKPNVTVGVDGSLYRYHPRFKRNMEKCMKNLVNKNIKFKLTLSDDGSGKGAALIAIVADRFQKSQLKSIPSFDDNDDEEVRTPIQPPLSSPITFNTQSATNTHIRTLP
;
A
#
# COMPACT_ATOMS: atom_id res chain seq x y z
N LEU A 1 9.07 5.82 -18.22
CA LEU A 1 9.93 4.66 -17.84
C LEU A 1 11.43 4.94 -18.02
N ALA A 2 11.90 5.31 -19.23
CA ALA A 2 13.33 5.58 -19.46
C ALA A 2 13.93 6.65 -18.51
N VAL A 3 13.19 7.73 -18.24
CA VAL A 3 13.59 8.77 -17.27
C VAL A 3 13.88 8.20 -15.88
N ILE A 4 13.03 7.30 -15.39
CA ILE A 4 13.20 6.68 -14.06
C ILE A 4 14.43 5.78 -14.05
N ILE A 5 14.65 4.99 -15.10
CA ILE A 5 15.83 4.14 -15.24
C ILE A 5 17.11 4.99 -15.23
N ASN A 6 17.12 6.08 -16.00
CA ASN A 6 18.26 7.00 -16.07
C ASN A 6 18.49 7.72 -14.73
N ARG A 7 17.42 8.06 -13.99
CA ARG A 7 17.50 8.66 -12.65
C ARG A 7 18.06 7.69 -11.61
N ILE A 8 17.68 6.41 -11.67
CA ILE A 8 18.18 5.37 -10.75
C ILE A 8 19.68 5.11 -11.00
N ASN A 9 20.14 5.20 -12.25
CA ASN A 9 21.54 5.09 -12.65
C ASN A 9 22.25 3.83 -12.09
N LYS A 10 21.57 2.69 -12.15
CA LYS A 10 22.13 1.37 -11.77
C LYS A 10 22.47 0.58 -13.02
N PRO A 11 23.53 -0.24 -13.01
CA PRO A 11 23.99 -0.96 -14.19
C PRO A 11 23.00 -2.01 -14.69
N ASN A 12 22.18 -2.59 -13.80
CA ASN A 12 21.18 -3.59 -14.14
C ASN A 12 19.84 -3.23 -13.49
N VAL A 13 18.80 -3.07 -14.30
CA VAL A 13 17.45 -2.71 -13.83
C VAL A 13 16.41 -3.67 -14.40
N THR A 14 15.63 -4.32 -13.54
CA THR A 14 14.47 -5.11 -13.98
C THR A 14 13.21 -4.33 -13.66
N VAL A 15 12.36 -4.14 -14.67
CA VAL A 15 11.07 -3.45 -14.55
C VAL A 15 9.97 -4.49 -14.66
N GLY A 16 9.17 -4.63 -13.61
CA GLY A 16 7.92 -5.37 -13.65
C GLY A 16 6.87 -4.56 -14.41
N VAL A 17 6.24 -5.16 -15.41
CA VAL A 17 5.20 -4.55 -16.25
C VAL A 17 3.93 -5.38 -16.13
N ASP A 18 2.80 -4.72 -15.97
CA ASP A 18 1.48 -5.33 -16.00
C ASP A 18 0.52 -4.49 -16.85
N GLY A 19 -0.56 -5.10 -17.31
CA GLY A 19 -1.60 -4.48 -18.11
C GLY A 19 -1.94 -5.26 -19.39
N SER A 20 -3.21 -5.23 -19.76
CA SER A 20 -3.75 -5.91 -20.95
C SER A 20 -3.06 -5.50 -22.24
N LEU A 21 -2.66 -4.23 -22.39
CA LEU A 21 -1.94 -3.75 -23.57
C LEU A 21 -0.56 -4.41 -23.71
N TYR A 22 0.16 -4.59 -22.60
CA TYR A 22 1.46 -5.25 -22.63
C TYR A 22 1.33 -6.78 -22.79
N ARG A 23 0.25 -7.36 -22.27
CA ARG A 23 -0.06 -8.81 -22.36
C ARG A 23 -0.57 -9.25 -23.74
N TYR A 24 -1.56 -8.55 -24.29
CA TYR A 24 -2.36 -9.04 -25.42
C TYR A 24 -2.02 -8.38 -26.75
N HIS A 25 -1.30 -7.25 -26.77
CA HIS A 25 -1.02 -6.55 -28.03
C HIS A 25 0.27 -7.07 -28.71
N PRO A 26 0.18 -7.63 -29.92
CA PRO A 26 1.27 -8.38 -30.56
C PRO A 26 2.52 -7.54 -30.88
N ARG A 27 2.37 -6.22 -31.03
CA ARG A 27 3.48 -5.31 -31.39
C ARG A 27 3.91 -4.38 -30.26
N PHE A 28 3.12 -4.27 -29.19
CA PHE A 28 3.34 -3.22 -28.19
C PHE A 28 4.63 -3.46 -27.42
N LYS A 29 4.83 -4.70 -26.94
CA LYS A 29 6.05 -5.11 -26.25
C LYS A 29 7.32 -4.77 -27.03
N ARG A 30 7.37 -5.16 -28.30
CA ARG A 30 8.54 -4.91 -29.17
C ARG A 30 8.78 -3.43 -29.40
N ASN A 31 7.73 -2.65 -29.65
CA ASN A 31 7.86 -1.21 -29.88
C ASN A 31 8.32 -0.49 -28.62
N MET A 32 7.77 -0.84 -27.45
CA MET A 32 8.17 -0.27 -26.17
C MET A 32 9.64 -0.57 -25.85
N GLU A 33 10.09 -1.81 -26.04
CA GLU A 33 11.50 -2.19 -25.85
C GLU A 33 12.44 -1.42 -26.79
N LYS A 34 12.06 -1.23 -28.05
CA LYS A 34 12.85 -0.43 -29.01
C LYS A 34 12.95 1.03 -28.59
N CYS A 35 11.82 1.66 -28.26
CA CYS A 35 11.79 3.04 -27.80
C CYS A 35 12.64 3.22 -26.53
N MET A 36 12.53 2.29 -25.59
CA MET A 36 13.33 2.34 -24.36
C MET A 36 14.83 2.18 -24.62
N LYS A 37 15.25 1.29 -25.53
CA LYS A 37 16.67 1.16 -25.91
C LYS A 37 17.26 2.46 -26.47
N ASN A 38 16.45 3.28 -27.12
CA ASN A 38 16.88 4.56 -27.66
C ASN A 38 16.93 5.69 -26.62
N LEU A 39 16.14 5.58 -25.54
CA LEU A 39 15.99 6.62 -24.51
C LEU A 39 16.81 6.35 -23.23
N VAL A 40 17.16 5.10 -22.95
CA VAL A 40 17.95 4.71 -21.79
C VAL A 40 19.44 4.90 -22.08
N ASN A 41 20.19 5.37 -21.08
CA ASN A 41 21.64 5.51 -21.19
C ASN A 41 22.30 4.17 -21.57
N LYS A 42 23.24 4.19 -22.53
CA LYS A 42 23.89 2.98 -23.06
C LYS A 42 24.60 2.12 -22.01
N ASN A 43 24.97 2.72 -20.87
CA ASN A 43 25.68 2.05 -19.77
C ASN A 43 24.74 1.26 -18.85
N ILE A 44 23.41 1.37 -19.04
CA ILE A 44 22.41 0.73 -18.19
C ILE A 44 21.75 -0.42 -18.96
N LYS A 45 21.88 -1.64 -18.43
CA LYS A 45 21.15 -2.80 -18.92
C LYS A 45 19.78 -2.84 -18.24
N PHE A 46 18.72 -2.91 -19.04
CA PHE A 46 17.36 -3.05 -18.51
C PHE A 46 16.66 -4.29 -19.06
N LYS A 47 15.76 -4.86 -18.26
CA LYS A 47 14.89 -5.97 -18.64
C LYS A 47 13.45 -5.65 -18.26
N LEU A 48 12.52 -5.88 -19.17
CA LEU A 48 11.09 -5.83 -18.89
C LEU A 48 10.59 -7.24 -18.60
N THR A 49 9.89 -7.41 -17.48
CA THR A 49 9.34 -8.70 -17.05
C THR A 49 7.85 -8.53 -16.81
N LEU A 50 7.04 -9.47 -17.29
CA LEU A 50 5.61 -9.47 -17.03
C LEU A 50 5.37 -9.84 -15.55
N SER A 51 4.59 -9.03 -14.85
CA SER A 51 4.17 -9.30 -13.48
C SER A 51 2.73 -9.83 -13.51
N ASP A 52 2.56 -11.15 -13.31
CA ASP A 52 1.24 -11.78 -13.37
C ASP A 52 0.32 -11.38 -12.21
N ASP A 53 0.88 -11.32 -11.01
CA ASP A 53 0.20 -10.91 -9.78
C ASP A 53 1.23 -10.23 -8.84
N GLY A 54 1.76 -9.10 -9.32
CA GLY A 54 2.75 -8.34 -8.55
C GLY A 54 2.15 -7.63 -7.35
N SER A 55 0.91 -7.16 -7.46
CA SER A 55 0.22 -6.39 -6.41
C SER A 55 -0.17 -7.26 -5.22
N GLY A 56 -0.75 -8.45 -5.45
CA GLY A 56 -1.17 -9.34 -4.37
C GLY A 56 0.00 -9.89 -3.58
N LYS A 57 0.97 -10.51 -4.27
CA LYS A 57 2.17 -11.10 -3.64
C LYS A 57 3.04 -10.05 -2.96
N GLY A 58 3.20 -8.87 -3.57
CA GLY A 58 3.95 -7.76 -2.99
C GLY A 58 3.30 -7.24 -1.71
N ALA A 59 1.98 -7.00 -1.74
CA ALA A 59 1.25 -6.53 -0.56
C ALA A 59 1.30 -7.54 0.59
N ALA A 60 1.11 -8.82 0.30
CA ALA A 60 1.20 -9.89 1.30
C ALA A 60 2.58 -9.93 1.96
N LEU A 61 3.66 -9.81 1.16
CA LEU A 61 5.02 -9.79 1.70
C LEU A 61 5.24 -8.61 2.65
N ILE A 62 4.79 -7.41 2.27
CA ILE A 62 4.92 -6.23 3.12
C ILE A 62 4.11 -6.38 4.41
N ALA A 63 2.89 -6.92 4.34
CA ALA A 63 2.07 -7.19 5.52
C ALA A 63 2.75 -8.15 6.50
N ILE A 64 3.32 -9.25 5.98
CA ILE A 64 4.08 -10.21 6.80
C ILE A 64 5.30 -9.54 7.45
N VAL A 65 6.04 -8.74 6.70
CA VAL A 65 7.22 -8.04 7.21
C VAL A 65 6.82 -7.04 8.29
N ALA A 66 5.78 -6.23 8.07
CA ALA A 66 5.28 -5.28 9.06
C ALA A 66 4.81 -5.97 10.36
N ASP A 67 4.06 -7.08 10.25
CA ASP A 67 3.63 -7.89 11.39
C ASP A 67 4.83 -8.42 12.20
N ARG A 68 5.87 -8.92 11.51
CA ARG A 68 7.11 -9.38 12.16
C ARG A 68 7.84 -8.25 12.87
N PHE A 69 7.96 -7.07 12.23
CA PHE A 69 8.58 -5.91 12.85
C PHE A 69 7.81 -5.50 14.11
N GLN A 70 6.48 -5.43 14.08
CA GLN A 70 5.67 -5.06 15.24
C GLN A 70 5.81 -6.05 16.40
N LYS A 71 5.79 -7.36 16.10
CA LYS A 71 6.02 -8.42 17.11
C LYS A 71 7.43 -8.40 17.68
N SER A 72 8.46 -8.08 16.88
CA SER A 72 9.83 -7.95 17.38
C SER A 72 10.04 -6.73 18.29
N GLN A 73 9.34 -5.63 18.03
CA GLN A 73 9.43 -4.41 18.86
C GLN A 73 8.67 -4.55 20.18
N LEU A 74 7.73 -5.49 20.29
CA LEU A 74 7.01 -5.81 21.52
C LEU A 74 7.75 -6.80 22.44
N LYS A 75 8.93 -7.31 22.05
CA LYS A 75 9.65 -8.37 22.77
C LYS A 75 10.50 -7.89 23.96
N SER A 76 10.40 -6.62 24.36
CA SER A 76 11.14 -6.05 25.50
C SER A 76 10.37 -6.06 26.84
N ILE A 77 9.19 -6.69 26.92
CA ILE A 77 8.51 -6.96 28.19
C ILE A 77 8.42 -8.48 28.36
N PRO A 78 9.12 -9.10 29.35
CA PRO A 78 9.02 -10.53 29.56
C PRO A 78 7.77 -10.92 30.38
N SER A 79 7.12 -11.98 29.89
CA SER A 79 6.18 -12.95 30.50
C SER A 79 4.74 -12.48 30.82
N PHE A 80 3.67 -13.27 30.68
CA PHE A 80 3.42 -14.73 30.82
C PHE A 80 2.22 -15.11 29.90
N ASP A 81 1.96 -16.30 29.33
CA ASP A 81 2.18 -17.70 29.71
C ASP A 81 2.24 -18.59 28.43
N ASP A 82 2.95 -19.71 28.53
CA ASP A 82 2.91 -20.82 27.58
C ASP A 82 1.55 -21.53 27.69
N ASN A 83 0.64 -21.34 26.72
CA ASN A 83 -0.45 -22.29 26.48
C ASN A 83 -0.64 -22.47 24.97
N ASP A 84 -0.23 -23.65 24.51
CA ASP A 84 -0.58 -24.23 23.22
C ASP A 84 -2.10 -24.48 23.19
N ASP A 85 -2.88 -23.47 22.87
CA ASP A 85 -4.31 -23.66 22.57
C ASP A 85 -4.65 -23.07 21.20
N GLU A 86 -5.18 -23.96 20.38
CA GLU A 86 -5.67 -23.80 19.02
C GLU A 86 -6.83 -22.79 18.97
N GLU A 87 -6.55 -21.48 18.96
CA GLU A 87 -7.63 -20.48 18.85
C GLU A 87 -7.98 -20.19 17.38
N VAL A 88 -9.06 -20.82 16.96
CA VAL A 88 -9.86 -20.58 15.76
C VAL A 88 -9.88 -19.10 15.42
N ARG A 89 -9.32 -18.73 14.26
CA ARG A 89 -9.41 -17.38 13.70
C ARG A 89 -10.87 -17.06 13.37
N THR A 90 -11.63 -16.53 14.32
CA THR A 90 -12.94 -15.94 14.01
C THR A 90 -12.76 -14.72 13.12
N PRO A 91 -13.71 -14.43 12.20
CA PRO A 91 -13.58 -13.33 11.26
C PRO A 91 -13.40 -11.99 11.98
N ILE A 92 -12.44 -11.19 11.50
CA ILE A 92 -12.19 -9.84 11.98
C ILE A 92 -13.46 -9.01 11.77
N GLN A 93 -14.18 -8.69 12.85
CA GLN A 93 -15.32 -7.76 12.76
C GLN A 93 -14.80 -6.35 12.48
N PRO A 94 -15.38 -5.61 11.51
CA PRO A 94 -15.01 -4.21 11.29
C PRO A 94 -15.39 -3.37 12.52
N PRO A 95 -14.60 -2.33 12.84
CA PRO A 95 -14.78 -1.56 14.08
C PRO A 95 -16.15 -0.88 14.13
N LEU A 96 -16.83 -1.05 15.25
CA LEU A 96 -18.13 -0.44 15.57
C LEU A 96 -17.96 1.09 15.63
N SER A 97 -18.70 1.84 14.81
CA SER A 97 -18.77 3.30 14.88
C SER A 97 -19.36 3.72 16.24
N SER A 98 -18.56 4.40 17.06
CA SER A 98 -19.04 4.99 18.32
C SER A 98 -20.09 6.08 18.04
N PRO A 99 -21.18 6.18 18.83
CA PRO A 99 -22.21 7.18 18.62
C PRO A 99 -21.71 8.58 18.97
N ILE A 100 -21.94 9.52 18.06
CA ILE A 100 -21.66 10.95 18.25
C ILE A 100 -22.55 11.47 19.37
N THR A 101 -21.96 11.88 20.49
CA THR A 101 -22.69 12.55 21.58
C THR A 101 -22.89 14.02 21.21
N PHE A 102 -24.13 14.41 20.90
CA PHE A 102 -24.52 15.81 20.70
C PHE A 102 -24.70 16.48 22.07
N ASN A 103 -23.93 17.54 22.31
CA ASN A 103 -24.04 18.35 23.52
C ASN A 103 -25.14 19.41 23.31
N THR A 104 -26.27 19.28 24.01
CA THR A 104 -27.37 20.27 23.96
C THR A 104 -27.20 21.28 25.10
N GLN A 105 -26.56 22.42 24.83
CA GLN A 105 -26.68 23.59 25.70
C GLN A 105 -28.00 24.31 25.37
N SER A 106 -28.85 24.38 26.37
CA SER A 106 -30.19 24.97 26.37
C SER A 106 -30.18 26.44 25.95
N ALA A 107 -30.82 26.76 24.83
CA ALA A 107 -31.13 28.12 24.42
C ALA A 107 -32.38 28.63 25.16
N THR A 108 -32.19 29.35 26.27
CA THR A 108 -33.26 30.19 26.86
C THR A 108 -32.67 31.42 27.55
N ASN A 109 -32.46 32.51 26.80
CA ASN A 109 -32.70 33.88 27.28
C ASN A 109 -32.55 34.91 26.15
N THR A 110 -33.66 35.26 25.51
CA THR A 110 -33.83 36.57 24.87
C THR A 110 -35.08 37.20 25.49
N HIS A 111 -34.84 38.07 26.47
CA HIS A 111 -35.85 38.90 27.09
C HIS A 111 -36.10 40.12 26.19
N ILE A 112 -37.32 40.24 25.66
CA ILE A 112 -37.76 41.40 24.88
C ILE A 112 -37.87 42.59 25.84
N ARG A 113 -37.09 43.64 25.58
CA ARG A 113 -37.20 44.92 26.28
C ARG A 113 -38.05 45.86 25.42
N THR A 114 -39.31 46.04 25.81
CA THR A 114 -40.16 47.16 25.37
C THR A 114 -39.70 48.44 26.06
N LEU A 115 -39.61 49.53 25.30
CA LEU A 115 -39.45 50.90 25.82
C LEU A 115 -40.85 51.53 26.00
N PRO A 116 -41.03 52.42 26.98
CA PRO A 116 -42.23 53.24 27.11
C PRO A 116 -42.32 54.32 26.01
#